data_AF-A0A7J9DB89-F1
#
_entry.id   AF-A0A7J9DB89-F1
#
_cell.length_a   1.000
_cell.length_b   1.000
_cell.length_c   1.000
_cell.angle_alpha   90.00
_cell.angle_beta   90.00
_cell.angle_gamma   90.00
#
_symmetry.space_group_name_H-M   'P 1'
#
loop_
_entity.id
_entity.type
_entity.pdbx_description
1 polymer ?
#
loop_
_entity_poly.entity_id
_entity_poly.type
_entity_poly.pdbx_seq_one_letter_code
_entity_poly.pdbx_strand_id
1 'polypeptide(L)'
;VNNAAIAGANVNYEILTTAVEKASDWPAGEEVWNEIITSETYDMVQDCLKTNYYGMKAMVEALLPLLNLSDSARIVNVSSFLGVLEVNFYYHVTELATTIVHRLGALYR
;
A
#
# COMPACT_ATOMS: atom_id res chain seq x y z
N VAL A 1 2.09 4.73 -1.62
CA VAL A 1 1.63 5.59 -0.50
C VAL A 1 0.17 5.93 -0.75
N ASN A 2 -0.71 5.76 0.23
CA ASN A 2 -2.15 5.83 0.09
C ASN A 2 -2.81 6.34 1.39
N ASN A 3 -2.65 7.63 1.68
CA ASN A 3 -3.12 8.26 2.92
C ASN A 3 -4.65 8.52 2.93
N ALA A 4 -5.36 8.29 1.82
CA ALA A 4 -6.80 8.58 1.69
C ALA A 4 -7.61 7.52 0.93
N ALA A 5 -7.01 6.40 0.53
CA ALA A 5 -7.63 5.32 -0.23
C ALA A 5 -8.18 5.71 -1.64
N ILE A 6 -7.74 6.83 -2.22
CA ILE A 6 -8.14 7.20 -3.59
C ILE A 6 -7.37 6.33 -4.57
N ALA A 7 -8.07 5.45 -5.28
CA ALA A 7 -7.45 4.50 -6.22
C ALA A 7 -6.93 5.18 -7.50
N GLY A 8 -7.58 6.25 -7.96
CA GLY A 8 -7.35 6.84 -9.29
C GLY A 8 -8.11 6.14 -10.41
N ALA A 9 -8.96 5.17 -10.06
CA ALA A 9 -9.77 4.36 -10.96
C ALA A 9 -11.13 4.05 -10.31
N ASN A 10 -12.15 3.76 -11.12
CA ASN A 10 -13.39 3.16 -10.64
C ASN A 10 -13.17 1.66 -10.48
N VAL A 11 -13.51 1.16 -9.29
CA VAL A 11 -13.28 -0.23 -8.90
C VAL A 11 -14.62 -0.90 -8.66
N ASN A 12 -14.83 -2.06 -9.30
CA ASN A 12 -15.92 -2.95 -8.93
C ASN A 12 -15.54 -3.71 -7.66
N TYR A 13 -16.04 -3.25 -6.53
CA TYR A 13 -15.72 -3.82 -5.22
C TYR A 13 -16.24 -5.24 -5.03
N GLU A 14 -17.33 -5.64 -5.69
CA GLU A 14 -17.84 -7.01 -5.60
C GLU A 14 -16.90 -8.00 -6.32
N ILE A 15 -16.45 -7.63 -7.52
CA ILE A 15 -15.48 -8.42 -8.29
C ILE A 15 -14.14 -8.45 -7.55
N LEU A 16 -13.67 -7.30 -7.05
CA LEU A 16 -12.44 -7.24 -6.26
C LEU A 16 -12.52 -8.14 -5.02
N THR A 17 -13.61 -8.07 -4.26
CA THR A 17 -13.79 -8.90 -3.06
C THR A 17 -13.78 -10.37 -3.43
N THR A 18 -14.53 -10.76 -4.47
CA THR A 18 -14.56 -12.13 -4.96
C THR A 18 -13.18 -12.61 -5.44
N ALA A 19 -12.42 -11.75 -6.12
CA ALA A 19 -11.09 -12.08 -6.59
C ALA A 19 -10.11 -12.26 -5.42
N VAL A 20 -10.20 -11.42 -4.39
CA VAL A 20 -9.39 -11.52 -3.17
C VAL A 20 -9.73 -12.79 -2.40
N GLU A 21 -11.01 -13.14 -2.25
CA GLU A 21 -11.44 -14.37 -1.56
C GLU A 21 -10.99 -15.64 -2.27
N LYS A 22 -10.92 -15.62 -3.60
CA LYS A 22 -10.45 -16.75 -4.42
C LYS A 22 -8.93 -16.85 -4.47
N ALA A 23 -8.23 -15.72 -4.34
CA ALA A 23 -6.78 -15.70 -4.33
C ALA A 23 -6.26 -16.33 -3.03
N SER A 24 -5.19 -17.13 -3.13
CA SER A 24 -4.46 -17.58 -1.93
C SER A 24 -3.63 -16.46 -1.29
N ASP A 25 -3.41 -15.38 -2.04
CA ASP A 25 -2.70 -14.17 -1.65
C ASP A 25 -3.42 -12.95 -2.28
N TRP A 26 -2.78 -12.24 -3.21
CA TRP A 26 -3.40 -11.11 -3.93
C TRP A 26 -3.89 -11.50 -5.34
N PRO A 27 -5.01 -10.92 -5.84
CA PRO A 27 -5.44 -11.13 -7.23
C PRO A 27 -4.34 -10.78 -8.22
N ALA A 28 -3.98 -11.74 -9.07
CA ALA A 28 -2.94 -11.59 -10.07
C ALA A 28 -3.48 -11.93 -11.47
N GLY A 29 -2.82 -11.39 -12.48
CA GLY A 29 -3.22 -11.56 -13.88
C GLY A 29 -4.00 -10.37 -14.40
N GLU A 30 -3.64 -9.92 -15.60
CA GLU A 30 -4.20 -8.74 -16.26
C GLU A 30 -5.72 -8.86 -16.47
N GLU A 31 -6.21 -10.04 -16.86
CA GLU A 31 -7.65 -10.29 -17.09
C GLU A 31 -8.50 -10.01 -15.85
N VAL A 32 -8.02 -10.41 -14.66
CA VAL A 32 -8.71 -10.16 -13.38
C VAL A 32 -8.77 -8.65 -13.09
N TRP A 33 -7.66 -7.92 -13.31
CA TRP A 33 -7.60 -6.48 -13.08
C TRP A 33 -8.43 -5.67 -14.09
N ASN A 34 -8.54 -6.15 -15.34
CA ASN A 34 -9.41 -5.56 -16.35
C ASN A 34 -10.91 -5.70 -16.00
N GLU A 35 -11.30 -6.75 -15.26
CA GLU A 35 -12.67 -6.89 -14.74
C GLU A 35 -12.91 -6.02 -13.49
N ILE A 36 -11.89 -5.86 -12.65
CA ILE A 36 -11.96 -5.07 -11.42
C ILE A 36 -12.02 -3.56 -11.73
N ILE A 37 -11.20 -3.08 -12.66
CA ILE A 37 -11.11 -1.66 -13.02
C ILE A 37 -12.13 -1.34 -14.10
N THR A 38 -13.18 -0.60 -13.75
CA THR A 38 -14.29 -0.33 -14.67
C THR A 38 -14.11 0.93 -15.51
N SER A 39 -13.33 1.90 -15.01
CA SER A 39 -12.86 3.04 -15.81
C SER A 39 -11.77 3.82 -15.10
N GLU A 40 -10.99 4.56 -15.89
CA GLU A 40 -9.94 5.47 -15.43
C GLU A 40 -10.05 6.78 -16.22
N THR A 41 -9.96 7.92 -15.53
CA THR A 41 -9.95 9.23 -16.18
C THR A 41 -8.75 10.03 -15.72
N TYR A 42 -8.34 10.99 -16.55
CA TYR A 42 -7.25 11.90 -16.22
C TYR A 42 -7.48 12.62 -14.88
N ASP A 43 -8.70 13.12 -14.64
CA ASP A 43 -9.03 13.83 -13.41
C ASP A 43 -8.92 12.93 -12.18
N MET A 44 -9.32 11.66 -12.28
CA MET A 44 -9.19 10.69 -11.18
C MET A 44 -7.73 10.40 -10.86
N VAL A 45 -6.89 10.21 -11.89
CA VAL A 45 -5.45 10.02 -11.71
C VAL A 45 -4.80 11.28 -11.11
N GLN A 46 -5.21 12.47 -11.57
CA GLN A 46 -4.72 13.73 -11.04
C GLN A 46 -5.07 13.91 -9.56
N ASP A 47 -6.30 13.63 -9.17
CA ASP A 47 -6.75 13.72 -7.77
C ASP A 47 -6.09 12.66 -6.88
N CYS A 48 -5.89 11.46 -7.40
CA CYS A 48 -5.12 10.40 -6.74
C CYS A 48 -3.69 10.87 -6.44
N LEU A 49 -2.96 11.38 -7.43
CA LEU A 49 -1.58 11.86 -7.25
C LEU A 49 -1.51 13.06 -6.31
N LYS A 50 -2.43 14.02 -6.49
CA LYS A 50 -2.52 15.22 -5.65
C LYS A 50 -2.70 14.86 -4.19
N THR A 51 -3.51 13.83 -3.89
CA THR A 51 -3.82 13.44 -2.51
C THR A 51 -2.77 12.50 -1.93
N ASN A 52 -2.48 11.39 -2.63
CA ASN A 52 -1.70 10.28 -2.08
C ASN A 52 -0.20 10.55 -2.05
N TYR A 53 0.30 11.36 -2.98
CA TYR A 53 1.72 11.67 -3.07
C TYR A 53 2.01 13.12 -2.68
N TYR A 54 1.49 14.08 -3.44
CA TYR A 54 1.84 15.49 -3.23
C TYR A 54 1.26 16.05 -1.93
N GLY A 55 0.03 15.68 -1.57
CA GLY A 55 -0.60 16.09 -0.32
C GLY A 55 0.14 15.56 0.91
N MET A 56 0.54 14.28 0.88
CA MET A 56 1.35 13.68 1.94
C MET A 56 2.73 14.34 2.04
N LYS A 57 3.41 14.58 0.91
CA LYS A 57 4.68 15.31 0.86
C LYS A 57 4.55 16.69 1.49
N ALA A 58 3.54 17.47 1.08
CA ALA A 58 3.30 18.80 1.60
C ALA A 58 2.99 18.81 3.10
N MET A 59 2.22 17.82 3.58
CA MET A 59 1.92 17.66 5.01
C MET A 59 3.19 17.37 5.82
N VAL A 60 4.04 16.47 5.34
CA VAL A 60 5.33 16.16 5.98
C VAL A 60 6.23 17.41 6.00
N GLU A 61 6.34 18.14 4.89
CA GLU A 61 7.14 19.37 4.81
C GLU A 61 6.64 20.44 5.79
N ALA A 62 5.33 20.61 5.93
CA ALA A 62 4.73 21.57 6.85
C ALA A 62 4.95 21.19 8.33
N LEU A 63 4.92 19.89 8.65
CA LEU A 63 5.11 19.40 10.01
C LEU A 63 6.58 19.19 10.39
N LEU A 64 7.50 19.21 9.42
CA LEU A 64 8.92 18.95 9.64
C LEU A 64 9.53 19.77 10.79
N PRO A 65 9.27 21.09 10.93
CA PRO A 65 9.80 21.86 12.06
C PRO A 65 9.34 21.34 13.42
N LEU A 66 8.08 20.88 13.52
CA LEU A 66 7.51 20.35 14.76
C LEU A 66 8.04 18.93 15.05
N LEU A 67 8.19 18.11 14.01
CA LEU A 67 8.76 16.77 14.14
C LEU A 67 10.20 16.85 14.68
N ASN A 68 10.98 17.85 14.28
CA ASN A 68 12.35 18.07 14.77
C ASN A 68 12.43 18.48 16.25
N LEU A 69 11.31 18.87 16.89
CA LEU A 69 11.28 19.18 18.33
C LEU A 69 11.10 17.94 19.21
N SER A 70 10.80 16.78 18.63
CA SER A 70 10.55 15.55 19.37
C SER A 70 11.73 14.60 19.23
N ASP A 71 12.23 14.11 20.37
CA ASP A 71 13.29 13.08 20.43
C ASP A 71 12.84 11.72 19.86
N SER A 72 11.55 11.56 19.56
CA SER A 72 10.96 10.29 19.11
C SER A 72 9.90 10.44 18.01
N ALA A 73 10.02 11.48 17.18
CA ALA A 73 9.11 11.70 16.07
C ALA A 73 9.03 10.47 15.14
N ARG A 74 7.81 10.11 14.72
CA ARG A 74 7.57 9.05 13.75
C ARG A 74 6.61 9.53 12.65
N ILE A 75 7.00 9.31 11.41
CA ILE A 75 6.12 9.44 10.24
C ILE A 75 5.75 8.02 9.81
N VAL A 76 4.45 7.74 9.72
CA VAL A 76 3.94 6.46 9.20
C VAL A 76 3.12 6.75 7.95
N ASN A 77 3.63 6.31 6.80
CA ASN A 77 2.91 6.38 5.54
C ASN A 77 2.10 5.10 5.33
N VAL A 78 0.78 5.20 5.42
CA VAL A 78 -0.12 4.11 5.02
C VAL A 78 -0.07 3.98 3.50
N SER A 79 0.14 2.77 2.98
CA SER A 79 0.22 2.48 1.55
C SER A 79 -0.71 1.32 1.17
N SER A 80 -0.78 0.99 -0.11
CA SER A 80 -1.55 -0.14 -0.65
C SER A 80 -0.62 -1.16 -1.32
N PHE A 81 -1.06 -2.41 -1.39
CA PHE A 81 -0.44 -3.47 -2.19
C PHE A 81 -0.38 -3.10 -3.68
N LEU A 82 -1.30 -2.27 -4.16
CA LEU A 82 -1.30 -1.72 -5.52
C LEU A 82 -0.07 -0.84 -5.84
N GLY A 83 0.71 -0.44 -4.82
CA GLY A 83 1.97 0.29 -5.01
C GLY A 83 3.21 -0.60 -5.18
N VAL A 84 3.06 -1.92 -5.18
CA VAL A 84 4.16 -2.88 -5.35
C VAL A 84 4.55 -2.95 -6.83
N LEU A 85 5.85 -2.81 -7.13
CA LEU A 85 6.36 -2.86 -8.51
C LEU A 85 6.39 -4.29 -9.07
N GLU A 86 6.68 -5.27 -8.23
CA GLU A 86 6.73 -6.69 -8.60
C GLU A 86 6.27 -7.55 -7.42
N VAL A 87 5.27 -8.39 -7.67
CA VAL A 87 4.77 -9.34 -6.66
C VAL A 87 5.57 -10.63 -6.78
N ASN A 88 6.59 -10.78 -5.93
CA ASN A 88 7.34 -12.03 -5.84
C ASN A 88 6.70 -12.98 -4.82
N PHE A 89 5.84 -13.88 -5.30
CA PHE A 89 5.11 -14.87 -4.49
C PHE A 89 5.99 -15.86 -3.70
N TYR A 90 7.30 -15.92 -3.97
CA TYR A 90 8.22 -16.83 -3.27
C TYR A 90 8.76 -16.29 -1.93
N TYR A 91 8.69 -14.98 -1.66
CA TYR A 91 9.38 -14.36 -0.51
C TYR A 91 8.48 -14.05 0.70
N HIS A 92 7.16 -13.98 0.54
CA HIS A 92 6.28 -13.63 1.66
C HIS A 92 6.20 -14.69 2.77
N VAL A 93 6.44 -15.97 2.46
CA VAL A 93 6.47 -17.04 3.48
C VAL A 93 7.83 -17.09 4.20
N THR A 94 8.92 -16.82 3.50
CA THR A 94 10.28 -16.96 4.04
C THR A 94 10.72 -15.76 4.88
N GLU A 95 10.33 -14.54 4.51
CA GLU A 95 10.79 -13.33 5.22
C GLU A 95 10.06 -13.11 6.56
N LEU A 96 8.75 -13.42 6.62
CA LEU A 96 7.97 -13.44 7.87
C LEU A 96 8.49 -14.52 8.83
N ALA A 97 8.77 -15.73 8.33
CA ALA A 97 9.35 -16.81 9.14
C ALA A 97 10.75 -16.44 9.66
N THR A 98 11.62 -15.89 8.81
CA THR A 98 13.00 -15.52 9.20
C THR A 98 13.00 -14.37 10.21
N THR A 99 12.13 -13.37 10.01
CA THR A 99 12.02 -12.21 10.92
C THR A 99 11.45 -12.59 12.29
N ILE A 100 10.48 -13.50 12.34
CA ILE A 100 9.93 -14.03 13.59
C ILE A 100 10.96 -14.90 14.32
N VAL A 101 11.67 -15.79 13.62
CA VAL A 101 12.71 -16.65 14.22
C VAL A 101 13.89 -15.82 14.74
N HIS A 102 14.33 -14.79 14.02
CA HIS A 102 15.38 -13.88 14.50
C HIS A 102 14.95 -13.08 15.74
N ARG A 103 13.71 -12.57 15.77
CA ARG A 103 13.19 -11.82 16.93
C ARG A 103 12.94 -12.71 18.15
N LEU A 104 12.43 -13.93 17.97
CA LEU A 104 12.27 -14.90 19.06
C LEU A 104 13.63 -15.40 19.56
N GLY A 105 14.57 -15.70 18.66
CA GLY A 105 15.93 -16.11 19.03
C GLY A 105 16.77 -15.05 19.76
N ALA A 106 16.40 -13.77 19.63
CA ALA A 106 16.99 -12.66 20.37
C ALA A 106 16.29 -12.37 21.71
N LEU A 107 15.06 -12.86 21.90
CA LEU A 107 14.29 -12.73 23.15
C LEU A 107 14.57 -13.86 24.16
N TYR A 108 15.15 -14.98 23.69
CA TYR A 108 15.49 -16.15 24.52
C TYR A 108 17.01 -16.32 24.73
N ARG A 109 17.81 -15.26 24.55
CA ARG A 109 19.22 -15.20 24.98
C ARG A 109 19.43 -14.10 26.00
#